data_AF-A0A1Q8JKB5-F1
#
_entry.id   AF-A0A1Q8JKB5-F1
#
_cell.length_a   1.000
_cell.length_b   1.000
_cell.length_c   1.000
_cell.angle_alpha   90.00
_cell.angle_beta   90.00
_cell.angle_gamma   90.00
#
_symmetry.space_group_name_H-M   'P 1'
#
loop_
_entity.id
_entity.type
_entity.pdbx_description
1 polymer ?
#
loop_
_entity_poly.entity_id
_entity_poly.type
_entity_poly.pdbx_seq_one_letter_code
_entity_poly.pdbx_strand_id
1 'polypeptide(L)'
;MTQTPPPGGPSDPYAAGAYPGGSTPPPAPPSNPLAALFDFGFNQFVTPHIVKFAYILLTVVLAVGYVVVVVGAFLRGGLFGGLLALIGGAVAALVYLILIRVTLEFYYAVVRMSEDIHHRMPNRS
;
A
#
# COMPACT_ATOMS: atom_id res chain seq x y z
N MET A 1 -62.62 -21.76 -9.60
CA MET A 1 -62.42 -20.36 -9.19
C MET A 1 -61.05 -20.28 -8.53
N THR A 2 -60.18 -19.49 -9.14
CA THR A 2 -58.78 -19.24 -8.77
C THR A 2 -58.68 -18.56 -7.42
N GLN A 3 -57.82 -19.08 -6.56
CA GLN A 3 -57.36 -18.45 -5.32
C GLN A 3 -56.37 -17.34 -5.72
N THR A 4 -56.64 -16.09 -5.35
CA THR A 4 -55.71 -14.96 -5.52
C THR A 4 -54.68 -14.94 -4.38
N PRO A 5 -53.36 -14.87 -4.65
CA PRO A 5 -52.34 -14.63 -3.63
C PRO A 5 -52.25 -13.15 -3.21
N PRO A 6 -51.70 -12.83 -2.02
CA PRO A 6 -51.61 -11.48 -1.47
C PRO A 6 -50.44 -10.64 -2.06
N PRO A 7 -50.41 -9.31 -1.80
CA PRO A 7 -49.62 -8.32 -2.55
C PRO A 7 -48.10 -8.37 -2.33
N GLY A 8 -47.36 -8.11 -3.41
CA GLY A 8 -45.90 -8.11 -3.45
C GLY A 8 -45.21 -6.97 -2.70
N GLY A 9 -44.13 -7.32 -2.00
CA GLY A 9 -43.09 -6.38 -1.58
C GLY A 9 -42.14 -6.04 -2.74
N PRO A 10 -41.25 -5.05 -2.57
CA PRO A 10 -40.34 -4.59 -3.62
C PRO A 10 -39.49 -5.75 -4.17
N SER A 11 -39.62 -6.02 -5.47
CA SER A 11 -38.81 -6.98 -6.20
C SER A 11 -37.43 -6.39 -6.46
N ASP A 12 -36.40 -6.87 -5.76
CA ASP A 12 -35.01 -6.57 -6.09
C ASP A 12 -34.69 -7.10 -7.51
N PRO A 13 -34.27 -6.26 -8.47
CA PRO A 13 -34.11 -6.66 -9.88
C PRO A 13 -32.91 -7.57 -10.18
N TYR A 14 -32.19 -8.08 -9.18
CA TYR A 14 -30.92 -8.78 -9.38
C TYR A 14 -30.95 -10.28 -9.04
N ALA A 15 -32.12 -10.83 -8.71
CA ALA A 15 -32.28 -12.25 -8.41
C ALA A 15 -32.71 -13.06 -9.64
N ALA A 16 -31.85 -13.19 -10.66
CA ALA A 16 -32.06 -14.15 -11.74
C ALA A 16 -30.73 -14.57 -12.38
N GLY A 17 -30.22 -15.75 -12.00
CA GLY A 17 -29.05 -16.36 -12.63
C GLY A 17 -28.36 -17.41 -11.77
N ALA A 18 -29.06 -18.49 -11.44
CA ALA A 18 -28.43 -19.67 -10.82
C ALA A 18 -27.61 -20.43 -11.87
N TYR A 19 -26.29 -20.17 -11.90
CA TYR A 19 -25.33 -21.01 -12.62
C TYR A 19 -24.79 -22.10 -11.66
N PRO A 20 -24.83 -23.39 -12.02
CA PRO A 20 -24.19 -24.45 -11.26
C PRO A 20 -22.70 -24.47 -11.63
N GLY A 21 -21.94 -23.60 -10.99
CA GLY A 21 -20.49 -23.52 -11.13
C GLY A 21 -19.99 -22.66 -9.99
N GLY A 22 -19.40 -23.29 -8.97
CA GLY A 22 -18.99 -22.64 -7.73
C GLY A 22 -18.11 -21.43 -7.98
N SER A 23 -18.70 -20.24 -7.93
CA SER A 23 -17.99 -18.98 -7.87
C SER A 23 -17.67 -18.71 -6.41
N THR A 24 -16.45 -19.09 -6.00
CA THR A 24 -15.84 -18.51 -4.81
C THR A 24 -15.95 -16.99 -4.93
N PRO A 25 -16.55 -16.30 -3.94
CA PRO A 25 -16.62 -14.84 -3.94
C PRO A 25 -15.21 -14.27 -4.17
N PRO A 26 -15.08 -13.19 -4.96
CA PRO A 26 -13.83 -12.44 -5.01
C PRO A 26 -13.37 -12.18 -3.56
N PRO A 27 -12.07 -12.36 -3.24
CA PRO A 27 -11.56 -12.07 -1.92
C PRO A 27 -12.05 -10.69 -1.50
N ALA A 28 -12.74 -10.61 -0.36
CA ALA A 28 -13.27 -9.34 0.14
C ALA A 28 -12.10 -8.34 0.21
N PRO A 29 -12.31 -7.08 -0.25
CA PRO A 29 -11.28 -6.05 -0.16
C PRO A 29 -10.76 -6.00 1.28
N PRO A 30 -9.43 -6.00 1.49
CA PRO A 30 -8.86 -6.09 2.83
C PRO A 30 -9.40 -4.97 3.71
N SER A 31 -9.89 -5.37 4.88
CA SER A 31 -10.31 -4.47 5.95
C SER A 31 -9.11 -3.64 6.41
N ASN A 32 -9.10 -2.38 5.99
CA ASN A 32 -8.28 -1.31 6.52
C ASN A 32 -6.75 -1.51 6.38
N PRO A 33 -6.08 -0.91 5.36
CA PRO A 33 -4.66 -1.12 5.09
C PRO A 33 -3.73 -0.69 6.23
N LEU A 34 -4.22 0.18 7.13
CA LEU A 34 -3.50 0.57 8.35
C LEU A 34 -3.40 -0.56 9.38
N ALA A 35 -4.42 -1.42 9.48
CA ALA A 35 -4.39 -2.56 10.39
C ALA A 35 -3.33 -3.59 9.97
N ALA A 36 -3.18 -3.82 8.66
CA ALA A 36 -2.18 -4.72 8.10
C ALA A 36 -0.72 -4.28 8.34
N LEU A 37 -0.48 -2.98 8.57
CA LEU A 37 0.85 -2.44 8.88
C LEU A 37 1.26 -2.65 10.33
N PHE A 38 0.28 -2.81 11.23
CA PHE A 38 0.50 -3.18 12.63
C PHE A 38 0.24 -4.67 12.89
N ASP A 39 0.02 -5.46 11.83
CA ASP A 39 -0.02 -6.92 11.91
C ASP A 39 1.40 -7.48 11.98
N PHE A 40 1.96 -7.50 13.20
CA PHE A 40 3.26 -8.11 13.49
C PHE A 40 3.29 -9.64 13.30
N GLY A 41 2.15 -10.25 12.96
CA GLY A 41 2.01 -11.69 12.71
C GLY A 41 2.19 -12.11 11.25
N PHE A 42 2.30 -11.19 10.29
CA PHE A 42 2.48 -11.46 8.85
C PHE A 42 1.43 -12.42 8.24
N ASN A 43 0.20 -12.43 8.75
CA ASN A 43 -0.78 -13.46 8.37
C ASN A 43 -1.44 -13.18 7.00
N GLN A 44 -1.11 -12.06 6.36
CA GLN A 44 -1.63 -11.65 5.06
C GLN A 44 -0.47 -11.22 4.13
N PHE A 45 -0.37 -11.82 2.95
CA PHE A 45 0.61 -11.46 1.91
C PHE A 45 0.24 -10.11 1.27
N VAL A 46 0.49 -9.02 2.00
CA VAL A 46 0.27 -7.63 1.57
C VAL A 46 1.55 -7.06 0.90
N THR A 47 2.49 -7.93 0.54
CA THR A 47 3.84 -7.59 0.09
C THR A 47 3.89 -6.51 -1.02
N PRO A 48 3.00 -6.48 -2.04
CA PRO A 48 3.04 -5.42 -3.06
C PRO A 48 2.55 -4.05 -2.54
N HIS A 49 1.59 -4.04 -1.63
CA HIS A 49 0.97 -2.82 -1.11
C HIS A 49 1.82 -2.15 -0.02
N ILE A 50 2.57 -2.94 0.76
CA ILE A 50 3.47 -2.44 1.81
C ILE A 50 4.57 -1.54 1.22
N VAL A 51 5.11 -1.86 0.04
CA VAL A 51 6.22 -1.08 -0.57
C VAL A 51 5.81 0.37 -0.83
N LYS A 52 4.60 0.60 -1.37
CA LYS A 52 4.10 1.95 -1.62
C LYS A 52 3.87 2.72 -0.33
N PHE A 53 3.35 2.06 0.70
CA PHE A 53 3.15 2.70 2.00
C PHE A 53 4.50 3.06 2.66
N ALA A 54 5.46 2.13 2.62
CA ALA A 54 6.82 2.35 3.14
C ALA A 54 7.51 3.53 2.45
N TYR A 55 7.34 3.70 1.12
CA TYR A 55 7.83 4.88 0.40
C TYR A 55 7.32 6.18 1.02
N ILE A 56 6.00 6.30 1.18
CA ILE A 56 5.35 7.51 1.69
C ILE A 56 5.83 7.76 3.13
N LEU A 57 5.83 6.73 3.97
CA LEU A 57 6.25 6.84 5.37
C LEU A 57 7.71 7.28 5.48
N LEU A 58 8.64 6.62 4.80
CA LEU A 58 10.07 6.96 4.84
C LEU A 58 10.33 8.36 4.31
N THR A 59 9.65 8.76 3.24
CA THR A 59 9.76 10.11 2.67
C THR A 59 9.28 11.18 3.65
N VAL A 60 8.14 10.95 4.32
CA VAL A 60 7.60 11.86 5.32
C VAL A 60 8.53 11.95 6.53
N VAL A 61 9.02 10.81 7.03
CA VAL A 61 9.98 10.77 8.15
C VAL A 61 11.26 11.52 7.80
N LEU A 62 11.80 11.32 6.60
CA LEU A 62 12.98 12.02 6.12
C LEU A 62 12.74 13.53 6.04
N ALA A 63 11.60 13.96 5.48
CA ALA A 63 11.25 15.37 5.38
C ALA A 63 11.10 16.04 6.75
N VAL A 64 10.38 15.40 7.67
CA VAL A 64 10.19 15.90 9.05
C VAL A 64 11.52 15.91 9.80
N GLY A 65 12.30 14.83 9.72
CA GLY A 65 13.60 14.73 10.35
C GLY A 65 14.57 15.79 9.83
N TYR A 66 14.54 16.07 8.52
CA TYR A 66 15.34 17.13 7.92
C TYR A 66 14.98 18.52 8.48
N VAL A 67 13.69 18.85 8.59
CA VAL A 67 13.26 20.11 9.21
C VAL A 67 13.74 20.22 10.66
N VAL A 68 13.63 19.15 11.45
CA VAL A 68 14.11 19.12 12.85
C VAL A 68 15.62 19.38 12.92
N VAL A 69 16.41 18.76 12.04
CA VAL A 69 17.86 18.96 11.96
C VAL A 69 18.20 20.41 11.61
N VAL A 70 17.54 20.97 10.60
CA VAL A 70 17.77 22.36 10.16
C VAL A 70 17.42 23.34 11.29
N VAL A 71 16.25 23.21 11.90
CA VAL A 71 15.84 24.07 13.03
C VAL A 71 16.81 23.93 14.21
N GLY A 72 17.18 22.70 14.57
CA GLY A 72 18.16 22.46 15.62
C GLY A 72 19.54 23.06 15.33
N ALA A 73 19.95 23.08 14.07
CA ALA A 73 21.20 23.69 13.64
C ALA A 73 21.18 25.22 13.73
N PHE A 74 20.05 25.86 13.39
CA PHE A 74 19.88 27.30 13.61
C PHE A 74 19.91 27.66 15.10
N LEU A 75 19.27 26.85 15.95
CA LEU A 75 19.20 27.11 17.39
C LEU A 75 20.56 26.97 18.10
N ARG A 76 21.40 26.01 17.69
CA ARG A 76 22.70 25.73 18.35
C ARG A 76 23.90 26.38 17.66
N GLY A 77 23.89 26.42 16.33
CA GLY A 77 25.01 26.89 15.49
C GLY A 77 24.79 28.27 14.89
N GLY A 78 23.68 28.94 15.20
CA GLY A 78 23.33 30.25 14.65
C GLY A 78 23.18 30.22 13.12
N LEU A 79 23.46 31.36 12.48
CA LEU A 79 23.27 31.53 11.04
C LEU A 79 24.15 30.57 10.22
N PHE A 80 25.42 30.44 10.57
CA PHE A 80 26.36 29.59 9.83
C PHE A 80 26.00 28.10 9.92
N GLY A 81 25.70 27.60 11.13
CA GLY A 81 25.28 26.21 11.33
C GLY A 81 23.96 25.90 10.63
N GLY A 82 23.00 26.83 10.69
CA GLY A 82 21.72 26.71 9.99
C GLY A 82 21.85 26.66 8.47
N LEU A 83 22.64 27.56 7.86
CA LEU A 83 22.88 27.54 6.42
C LEU A 83 23.61 26.28 5.96
N LEU A 84 24.59 25.81 6.72
CA LEU A 84 25.30 24.57 6.41
C LEU A 84 24.36 23.36 6.47
N ALA A 85 23.49 23.27 7.48
CA ALA A 85 22.48 22.23 7.58
C ALA A 85 21.41 22.34 6.49
N LEU A 86 21.02 23.54 6.08
CA LEU A 86 20.05 23.76 5.01
C LEU A 86 20.61 23.34 3.65
N ILE A 87 21.83 23.72 3.31
CA ILE A 87 22.40 23.40 1.99
C ILE A 87 22.95 21.97 1.98
N GLY A 88 23.81 21.64 2.94
CA GLY A 88 24.43 20.33 3.05
C GLY A 88 23.41 19.24 3.39
N GLY A 89 22.46 19.53 4.27
CA GLY A 89 21.39 18.59 4.60
C GLY A 89 20.39 18.41 3.48
N ALA A 90 20.11 19.42 2.64
CA ALA A 90 19.30 19.23 1.43
C ALA A 90 19.95 18.25 0.45
N VAL A 91 21.27 18.39 0.21
CA VAL A 91 22.02 17.44 -0.63
C VAL A 91 21.96 16.03 -0.03
N ALA A 92 22.20 15.89 1.29
CA ALA A 92 22.09 14.61 1.96
C ALA A 92 20.68 14.00 1.88
N ALA A 93 19.63 14.80 2.07
CA ALA A 93 18.24 14.37 1.97
C ALA A 93 17.89 13.89 0.55
N LEU A 94 18.39 14.57 -0.49
CA LEU A 94 18.24 14.11 -1.88
C LEU A 94 18.92 12.76 -2.10
N VAL A 95 20.14 12.57 -1.59
CA VAL A 95 20.83 11.28 -1.67
C VAL A 95 20.01 10.19 -0.95
N TYR A 96 19.50 10.46 0.24
CA TYR A 96 18.64 9.51 0.96
C TYR A 96 17.34 9.21 0.19
N LEU A 97 16.71 10.20 -0.44
CA LEU A 97 15.53 10.00 -1.28
C LEU A 97 15.83 9.06 -2.46
N ILE A 98 16.97 9.25 -3.13
CA ILE A 98 17.41 8.39 -4.23
C ILE A 98 17.61 6.96 -3.71
N LEU A 99 18.28 6.79 -2.57
CA LEU A 99 18.48 5.47 -1.96
C LEU A 99 17.14 4.79 -1.62
N ILE A 100 16.22 5.51 -0.98
CA ILE A 100 14.86 5.03 -0.69
C ILE A 100 14.18 4.57 -1.99
N ARG A 101 14.28 5.36 -3.07
CA ARG A 101 13.74 5.03 -4.39
C ARG A 101 14.29 3.72 -4.93
N VAL A 102 15.61 3.59 -4.99
CA VAL A 102 16.30 2.42 -5.55
C VAL A 102 16.00 1.17 -4.73
N THR A 103 16.05 1.27 -3.40
CA THR A 103 15.76 0.16 -2.50
C THR A 103 14.31 -0.32 -2.65
N LEU A 104 13.34 0.59 -2.69
CA LEU A 104 11.93 0.21 -2.83
C LEU A 104 11.61 -0.31 -4.24
N GLU A 105 12.27 0.21 -5.26
CA GLU A 105 12.17 -0.32 -6.63
C GLU A 105 12.67 -1.76 -6.71
N PHE A 106 13.78 -2.06 -6.03
CA PHE A 106 14.27 -3.43 -5.87
C PHE A 106 13.25 -4.33 -5.15
N TYR A 107 12.71 -3.90 -4.01
CA TYR A 107 11.67 -4.67 -3.29
C TYR A 107 10.42 -4.90 -4.15
N TYR A 108 9.93 -3.86 -4.83
CA TYR A 108 8.78 -3.99 -5.72
C TYR A 108 9.04 -4.99 -6.87
N ALA A 109 10.22 -4.94 -7.47
CA ALA A 109 10.61 -5.88 -8.53
C ALA A 109 10.62 -7.33 -8.04
N VAL A 110 11.17 -7.60 -6.86
CA VAL A 110 11.19 -8.94 -6.25
C VAL A 110 9.77 -9.45 -6.00
N VAL A 111 8.90 -8.59 -5.44
CA VAL A 111 7.51 -8.96 -5.16
C VAL A 111 6.75 -9.25 -6.45
N ARG A 112 6.88 -8.38 -7.46
CA ARG A 112 6.22 -8.57 -8.75
C ARG A 112 6.68 -9.85 -9.46
N MET A 113 7.95 -10.22 -9.34
CA MET A 113 8.47 -11.48 -9.88
C MET A 113 7.81 -12.71 -9.22
N SER A 114 7.51 -12.65 -7.91
CA SER A 114 6.83 -13.75 -7.22
C SER A 114 5.38 -13.98 -7.68
N GLU A 115 4.70 -12.93 -8.16
CA GLU A 115 3.33 -13.01 -8.66
C GLU A 115 3.25 -13.58 -10.09
N ASP A 116 4.26 -13.37 -10.94
CA ASP A 116 4.27 -13.83 -12.35
C ASP A 116 4.39 -15.37 -12.50
N ILE A 117 4.90 -16.07 -11.48
CA ILE A 117 5.18 -17.51 -11.55
C ILE A 117 3.89 -18.36 -11.42
N HIS A 118 2.81 -17.82 -10.85
CA HIS A 118 1.58 -18.59 -10.59
C HIS A 118 0.67 -18.75 -11.82
N HIS A 119 0.97 -18.11 -12.96
CA HIS A 119 0.08 -18.04 -14.12
C HIS A 119 0.49 -18.89 -15.34
N ARG A 120 1.52 -19.74 -15.23
CA ARG A 120 2.10 -20.46 -16.39
C ARG A 120 1.95 -21.98 -16.41
N MET A 121 0.92 -22.55 -15.78
CA MET A 121 0.59 -23.97 -16.01
C MET A 121 -0.67 -24.09 -16.88
N PRO A 122 -0.53 -24.06 -18.22
CA PRO A 122 -1.58 -24.54 -19.11
C PRO A 122 -1.71 -26.06 -18.97
N ASN A 123 -2.94 -26.44 -18.65
CA ASN A 123 -3.49 -27.78 -18.53
C ASN A 123 -3.07 -28.66 -19.73
N ARG A 124 -2.34 -29.75 -19.47
CA ARG A 124 -2.12 -30.84 -20.43
C ARG A 124 -3.01 -32.02 -20.03
N SER A 125 -4.09 -32.21 -20.77
CA SER A 125 -4.83 -33.47 -20.88
C SER A 125 -5.57 -33.48 -22.21
#